data_AF-A0A323VEU4-F1
#
_entry.id   AF-A0A323VEU4-F1
#
_cell.length_a   1.000
_cell.length_b   1.000
_cell.length_c   1.000
_cell.angle_alpha   90.00
_cell.angle_beta   90.00
_cell.angle_gamma   90.00
#
_symmetry.space_group_name_H-M   'P 1'
#
loop_
_entity.id
_entity.type
_entity.pdbx_description
1 polymer ?
#
loop_
_entity_poly.entity_id
_entity_poly.type
_entity_poly.pdbx_seq_one_letter_code
_entity_poly.pdbx_strand_id
1 'polypeptide(L)'
;MFLLPGSRSVCVYVIDVDDPSRNTPLGCRTVTTQMALPLASWDETRVQMPHTTISGWAFDPDRPGEAVQVHVYLDTGTAALWTGDLRPDVHAAHPAAGDSAGWSLTAYLESGLHRACVWSSTRTTRGGTPHWAAGTSRWG
;
A
#
# COMPACT_ATOMS: atom_id res chain seq x y z
N MET A 1 -20.21 -7.89 -9.96
CA MET A 1 -19.42 -9.14 -9.89
C MET A 1 -17.95 -8.75 -9.91
N PHE A 2 -17.27 -8.71 -8.77
CA PHE A 2 -15.85 -8.37 -8.70
C PHE A 2 -15.02 -9.66 -8.70
N LEU A 3 -14.04 -9.74 -9.60
CA LEU A 3 -13.05 -10.81 -9.61
C LEU A 3 -12.05 -10.53 -8.47
N LEU A 4 -11.91 -11.43 -7.50
CA LEU A 4 -10.83 -11.32 -6.50
C LEU A 4 -9.46 -11.36 -7.21
N PRO A 5 -8.37 -11.00 -6.53
CA PRO A 5 -7.04 -10.95 -7.14
C PRO A 5 -6.60 -12.32 -7.68
N GLY A 6 -5.73 -12.30 -8.68
CA GLY A 6 -5.10 -13.49 -9.23
C GLY A 6 -5.58 -13.87 -10.63
N SER A 7 -4.94 -14.88 -11.19
CA SER A 7 -5.25 -15.37 -12.53
C SER A 7 -6.55 -16.19 -12.50
N ARG A 8 -7.53 -15.78 -13.29
CA ARG A 8 -8.83 -16.44 -13.38
C ARG A 8 -9.12 -16.84 -14.81
N SER A 9 -9.50 -18.10 -15.00
CA SER A 9 -10.01 -18.56 -16.28
C SER A 9 -11.49 -18.21 -16.37
N VAL A 10 -11.86 -17.43 -17.37
CA VAL A 10 -13.26 -17.18 -17.74
C VAL A 10 -13.55 -18.01 -18.98
N CYS A 11 -14.43 -18.99 -18.83
CA CYS A 11 -14.83 -19.89 -19.91
C CYS A 11 -16.26 -19.56 -20.34
N VAL A 12 -16.49 -19.53 -21.65
CA VAL A 12 -17.80 -19.27 -22.24
C VAL A 12 -18.31 -20.57 -22.88
N TYR A 13 -19.57 -20.89 -22.61
CA TYR A 13 -20.25 -22.07 -23.14
C TYR A 13 -21.58 -21.66 -23.77
N VAL A 14 -21.99 -22.36 -24.82
CA VAL A 14 -23.39 -22.41 -25.24
C VAL A 14 -24.04 -23.59 -24.54
N ILE A 15 -25.22 -23.38 -23.96
CA ILE A 15 -25.97 -24.39 -23.24
C ILE A 15 -27.18 -24.79 -24.10
N ASP A 16 -27.40 -26.09 -24.26
CA ASP A 16 -28.57 -26.62 -24.94
C ASP A 16 -29.84 -26.29 -24.13
N VAL A 17 -30.87 -25.78 -24.82
CA VAL A 17 -32.09 -25.27 -24.17
C VAL A 17 -32.99 -26.41 -23.67
N ASP A 18 -32.91 -27.58 -24.29
CA ASP A 18 -33.72 -28.75 -23.97
C ASP A 18 -32.99 -29.70 -23.00
N ASP A 19 -31.65 -29.64 -22.96
CA ASP A 19 -30.81 -30.41 -22.02
C ASP A 19 -29.63 -29.58 -21.45
N PRO A 20 -29.77 -29.00 -20.24
CA PRO A 20 -28.74 -28.16 -19.63
C PRO A 20 -27.41 -28.86 -19.33
N SER A 21 -27.38 -30.20 -19.37
CA SER A 21 -26.15 -30.98 -19.19
C SER A 21 -25.27 -31.02 -20.44
N ARG A 22 -25.81 -30.63 -21.59
CA ARG A 22 -25.10 -30.59 -22.88
C ARG A 22 -24.64 -29.17 -23.18
N ASN A 23 -23.32 -28.98 -23.18
CA ASN A 23 -22.70 -27.68 -23.42
C ASN A 23 -21.58 -27.75 -24.46
N THR A 24 -21.48 -26.71 -25.29
CA THR A 24 -20.39 -26.55 -26.27
C THR A 24 -19.44 -25.44 -25.79
N PRO A 25 -18.15 -25.71 -25.54
CA PRO A 25 -17.19 -24.69 -25.14
C PRO A 25 -16.88 -23.75 -26.32
N LEU A 26 -17.04 -22.44 -26.12
CA LEU A 26 -16.62 -21.42 -27.07
C LEU A 26 -15.17 -20.96 -26.85
N GLY A 27 -14.59 -21.35 -25.71
CA GLY A 27 -13.21 -21.07 -25.35
C GLY A 27 -13.09 -20.45 -23.96
N CYS A 28 -11.87 -20.46 -23.44
CA CYS A 28 -11.51 -19.82 -22.18
C CYS A 28 -10.49 -18.71 -22.44
N ARG A 29 -10.60 -17.62 -21.69
CA ARG A 29 -9.54 -16.61 -21.59
C ARG A 29 -9.11 -16.46 -20.14
N THR A 30 -7.81 -16.37 -19.96
CA THR A 30 -7.23 -16.03 -18.68
C THR A 30 -7.29 -14.52 -18.50
N VAL A 31 -7.95 -14.09 -17.43
CA VAL A 31 -7.96 -12.71 -16.96
C VAL A 31 -7.11 -12.65 -15.71
N THR A 32 -6.03 -11.88 -15.76
CA THR A 32 -5.20 -11.61 -14.59
C THR A 32 -5.61 -10.27 -14.01
N THR A 33 -6.16 -10.27 -12.79
CA THR A 33 -6.28 -9.06 -11.99
C THR A 33 -5.00 -8.95 -11.16
N GLN A 34 -4.11 -8.02 -11.54
CA GLN A 34 -2.98 -7.65 -10.69
C GLN A 34 -3.57 -6.94 -9.47
N MET A 35 -3.25 -7.45 -8.27
CA MET A 35 -3.18 -6.58 -7.12
C MET A 35 -1.71 -6.34 -6.84
N ALA A 36 -1.21 -5.17 -7.22
CA ALA A 36 0.09 -4.74 -6.78
C ALA A 36 0.01 -4.40 -5.29
N LEU A 37 1.01 -4.82 -4.53
CA LEU A 37 1.11 -4.39 -3.14
C LEU A 37 1.51 -2.90 -3.12
N PRO A 38 1.02 -2.11 -2.15
CA PRO A 38 1.43 -0.72 -2.03
C PRO A 38 2.95 -0.63 -1.88
N LEU A 39 3.51 0.35 -2.58
CA LEU A 39 4.92 0.70 -2.52
C LEU A 39 5.08 1.86 -1.54
N ALA A 40 6.16 1.84 -0.77
CA ALA A 40 6.46 2.88 0.20
C ALA A 40 7.96 3.01 0.44
N SER A 41 8.35 4.17 0.92
CA SER A 41 9.70 4.46 1.42
C SER A 41 9.62 5.30 2.69
N TRP A 42 10.56 5.03 3.60
CA TRP A 42 10.90 5.92 4.69
C TRP A 42 12.17 6.64 4.27
N ASP A 43 12.04 7.94 3.98
CA ASP A 43 13.14 8.72 3.40
C ASP A 43 13.99 9.40 4.47
N GLU A 44 13.36 9.92 5.53
CA GLU A 44 14.05 10.77 6.49
C GLU A 44 13.60 10.58 7.94
N THR A 45 14.55 10.78 8.85
CA THR A 45 14.22 11.09 10.24
C THR A 45 15.06 12.25 10.76
N ARG A 46 14.37 13.27 11.25
CA ARG A 46 14.97 14.46 11.87
C ARG A 46 14.67 14.47 13.35
N VAL A 47 15.72 14.36 14.17
CA VAL A 47 15.60 14.49 15.63
C VAL A 47 15.82 15.93 16.04
N GLN A 48 14.83 16.47 16.75
CA GLN A 48 14.79 17.82 17.31
C GLN A 48 14.17 17.74 18.70
N MET A 49 14.96 17.26 19.67
CA MET A 49 14.44 16.94 21.00
C MET A 49 13.60 18.08 21.61
N PRO A 50 12.43 17.75 22.21
CA PRO A 50 11.93 16.40 22.47
C PRO A 50 11.09 15.80 21.32
N HIS A 51 11.13 16.39 20.14
CA HIS A 51 10.38 15.95 18.98
C HIS A 51 11.26 15.21 17.97
N THR A 52 10.65 14.29 17.24
CA THR A 52 11.27 13.64 16.09
C THR A 52 10.27 13.62 14.96
N THR A 53 10.72 14.06 13.78
CA THR A 53 9.92 14.01 12.55
C THR A 53 10.40 12.86 11.69
N ILE A 54 9.47 12.01 11.28
CA ILE A 54 9.69 10.88 10.37
C ILE A 54 8.84 11.14 9.13
N SER A 55 9.41 10.99 7.95
CA SER A 55 8.71 11.26 6.69
C SER A 55 9.11 10.29 5.58
N GLY A 56 8.27 10.23 4.56
CA GLY A 56 8.47 9.36 3.41
C GLY A 56 7.36 9.51 2.37
N TRP A 57 7.17 8.44 1.60
CA TRP A 57 6.07 8.34 0.63
C TRP A 57 5.44 6.95 0.66
N ALA A 58 4.19 6.86 0.21
CA ALA A 58 3.51 5.59 -0.01
C ALA A 58 2.43 5.75 -1.11
N PHE A 59 2.21 4.72 -1.92
CA PHE A 59 1.11 4.68 -2.87
C PHE A 59 0.70 3.24 -3.22
N ASP A 60 -0.53 3.08 -3.69
CA ASP A 60 -1.06 1.82 -4.21
C ASP A 60 -1.09 1.89 -5.74
N PRO A 61 -0.27 1.10 -6.46
CA PRO A 61 -0.27 1.12 -7.92
C PRO A 61 -1.63 0.75 -8.53
N ASP A 62 -2.50 0.04 -7.80
CA ASP A 62 -3.84 -0.33 -8.24
C ASP A 62 -4.86 0.81 -8.06
N ARG A 63 -4.51 1.84 -7.27
CA ARG A 63 -5.34 3.02 -6.98
C ARG A 63 -4.56 4.31 -7.21
N PRO A 64 -4.21 4.64 -8.47
CA PRO A 64 -3.33 5.75 -8.76
C PRO A 64 -3.83 7.09 -8.20
N GLY A 65 -2.96 7.79 -7.48
CA GLY A 65 -3.26 9.09 -6.87
C GLY A 65 -4.27 9.07 -5.70
N GLU A 66 -4.82 7.91 -5.32
CA GLU A 66 -5.64 7.81 -4.10
C GLU A 66 -4.74 7.84 -2.85
N ALA A 67 -5.22 8.48 -1.79
CA ALA A 67 -4.51 8.49 -0.51
C ALA A 67 -4.43 7.07 0.09
N VAL A 68 -3.25 6.71 0.61
CA VAL A 68 -2.97 5.43 1.26
C VAL A 68 -2.73 5.67 2.75
N GLN A 69 -3.16 4.73 3.60
CA GLN A 69 -2.95 4.82 5.04
C GLN A 69 -1.55 4.30 5.38
N VAL A 70 -0.78 5.09 6.12
CA VAL A 70 0.52 4.73 6.69
C VAL A 70 0.34 4.54 8.19
N HIS A 71 0.91 3.48 8.75
CA HIS A 71 0.99 3.30 10.18
C HIS A 71 2.44 3.32 10.64
N VAL A 72 2.65 3.97 11.77
CA VAL A 72 3.95 4.11 12.40
C VAL A 72 3.85 3.54 13.81
N TYR A 73 4.74 2.63 14.14
CA TYR A 73 4.85 1.99 15.45
C TYR A 73 6.13 2.50 16.08
N LEU A 74 5.99 3.24 17.17
CA LEU A 74 7.07 3.67 18.03
C LEU A 74 6.97 2.86 19.33
N ASP A 75 8.09 2.69 20.03
CA ASP A 75 8.06 2.05 21.36
C ASP A 75 7.11 2.76 22.33
N THR A 76 6.86 4.05 22.11
CA THR A 76 5.97 4.91 22.91
C THR A 76 4.50 4.87 22.47
N GLY A 77 4.17 4.26 21.33
CA GLY A 77 2.80 4.20 20.83
C GLY A 77 2.69 4.04 19.32
N THR A 78 1.46 4.06 18.81
CA THR A 78 1.17 3.83 17.38
C THR A 78 0.42 5.01 16.79
N ALA A 79 0.78 5.41 15.57
CA ALA A 79 0.07 6.42 14.78
C ALA A 79 -0.40 5.82 13.45
N ALA A 80 -1.51 6.33 12.93
CA ALA A 80 -1.96 6.07 11.58
C ALA A 80 -2.31 7.40 10.91
N LEU A 81 -1.78 7.64 9.71
CA LEU A 81 -1.95 8.86 8.94
C LEU A 81 -2.21 8.54 7.48
N TRP A 82 -2.77 9.48 6.74
CA TRP A 82 -2.94 9.37 5.29
C TRP A 82 -1.82 10.10 4.57
N THR A 83 -1.47 9.62 3.38
CA THR A 83 -0.68 10.42 2.44
C THR A 83 -1.44 11.67 2.00
N GLY A 84 -0.69 12.69 1.61
CA GLY A 84 -1.23 13.99 1.19
C GLY A 84 -0.16 15.05 0.92
N ASP A 85 1.06 14.85 1.42
CA ASP A 85 2.17 15.78 1.20
C ASP A 85 2.71 15.67 -0.23
N LEU A 86 3.19 16.79 -0.77
CA LEU A 86 3.67 16.86 -2.16
C LEU A 86 5.01 16.14 -2.34
N ARG A 87 5.05 15.23 -3.31
CA ARG A 87 6.19 14.42 -3.77
C ARG A 87 6.20 14.27 -5.31
N PRO A 88 6.32 15.38 -6.06
CA PRO A 88 6.41 15.31 -7.53
C PRO A 88 7.66 14.57 -8.02
N ASP A 89 8.71 14.48 -7.19
CA ASP A 89 9.87 13.62 -7.43
C ASP A 89 9.51 12.14 -7.48
N VAL A 90 8.64 11.70 -6.56
CA VAL A 90 8.12 10.33 -6.52
C VAL A 90 7.17 10.10 -7.69
N HIS A 91 6.30 11.06 -8.00
CA HIS A 91 5.42 10.97 -9.17
C HIS A 91 6.20 10.84 -10.49
N ALA A 92 7.30 11.59 -10.64
CA ALA A 92 8.16 11.50 -11.82
C ALA A 92 8.81 10.12 -11.99
N ALA A 93 9.22 9.47 -10.89
CA ALA A 93 9.78 8.12 -10.90
C ALA A 93 8.70 7.02 -10.98
N HIS A 94 7.54 7.28 -10.39
CA HIS A 94 6.41 6.37 -10.26
C HIS A 94 5.10 7.10 -10.61
N PRO A 95 4.70 7.12 -11.89
CA PRO A 95 3.51 7.85 -12.34
C PRO A 95 2.22 7.53 -11.56
N ALA A 96 2.06 6.27 -11.11
CA ALA A 96 0.87 5.85 -10.35
C ALA A 96 0.79 6.49 -8.94
N ALA A 97 1.89 7.02 -8.40
CA ALA A 97 1.89 7.61 -7.06
C ALA A 97 1.02 8.88 -6.98
N GLY A 98 0.98 9.66 -8.07
CA GLY A 98 0.46 11.03 -8.05
C GLY A 98 1.33 11.96 -7.20
N ASP A 99 1.04 13.27 -7.28
CA ASP A 99 1.87 14.28 -6.60
C ASP A 99 1.73 14.28 -5.08
N SER A 100 0.65 13.72 -4.52
CA SER A 100 0.36 13.79 -3.08
C SER A 100 0.72 12.51 -2.31
N ALA A 101 1.72 11.76 -2.78
CA ALA A 101 2.11 10.48 -2.19
C ALA A 101 2.91 10.59 -0.88
N GLY A 102 3.25 11.81 -0.45
CA GLY A 102 4.06 12.05 0.75
C GLY A 102 3.29 11.93 2.06
N TRP A 103 4.02 11.66 3.14
CA TRP A 103 3.51 11.68 4.50
C TRP A 103 4.59 12.15 5.49
N SER A 104 4.15 12.71 6.62
CA SER A 104 5.02 13.17 7.70
C SER A 104 4.35 13.00 9.06
N LEU A 105 5.09 12.48 10.03
CA LEU A 105 4.68 12.33 11.43
C LEU A 105 5.71 13.01 12.33
N THR A 106 5.25 13.90 13.21
CA THR A 106 6.07 14.39 14.33
C THR A 106 5.61 13.75 15.62
N ALA A 107 6.51 13.05 16.29
CA ALA A 107 6.26 12.38 17.56
C ALA A 107 7.12 12.99 18.67
N TYR A 108 6.57 13.03 19.88
CA TYR A 108 7.35 13.30 21.09
C TYR A 108 8.11 12.03 21.49
N LEU A 109 9.42 12.15 21.71
CA LEU A 109 10.28 11.08 22.18
C LEU A 109 11.17 11.62 23.30
N GLU A 110 11.16 10.94 24.45
CA GLU A 110 12.09 11.23 25.54
C GLU A 110 13.53 10.94 25.11
N SER A 111 14.52 11.49 25.81
CA SER A 111 15.92 11.15 25.55
C SER A 111 16.15 9.66 25.77
N GLY A 112 16.70 8.97 24.78
CA GLY A 112 16.98 7.53 24.88
C GLY A 112 16.92 6.83 23.53
N LEU A 113 17.18 5.52 23.57
CA LEU A 113 17.10 4.67 22.38
C LEU A 113 15.65 4.27 22.13
N HIS A 114 15.17 4.54 20.92
CA HIS A 114 13.80 4.22 20.49
C HIS A 114 13.83 3.48 19.17
N ARG A 115 12.87 2.57 18.98
CA ARG A 115 12.63 1.83 17.76
C ARG A 115 11.38 2.36 17.07
N ALA A 116 11.46 2.44 15.74
CA ALA A 116 10.34 2.80 14.89
C ALA A 116 10.16 1.76 13.78
N CYS A 117 8.92 1.40 13.48
CA CYS A 117 8.54 0.59 12.32
C CYS A 117 7.46 1.33 11.54
N VAL A 118 7.60 1.38 10.21
CA VAL A 118 6.63 2.06 9.33
C VAL A 118 6.07 1.06 8.33
N TRP A 119 4.76 1.10 8.09
CA TRP A 119 4.10 0.32 7.05
C TRP A 119 2.97 1.09 6.36
N SER A 120 2.64 0.72 5.13
CA SER A 120 1.49 1.27 4.38
C SER A 120 0.46 0.21 4.06
N SER A 121 -0.83 0.55 4.10
CA SER A 121 -1.94 -0.34 3.78
C SER A 121 -3.00 0.33 2.90
N THR A 122 -3.56 -0.44 1.95
CA THR A 122 -4.60 0.02 1.02
C THR A 122 -6.00 -0.21 1.62
N ARG A 123 -7.00 0.55 1.15
CA ARG A 123 -8.39 0.45 1.62
C ARG A 123 -9.04 -0.91 1.34
N THR A 124 -8.49 -1.68 0.39
CA THR A 124 -9.11 -2.90 -0.18
C THR A 124 -8.70 -4.19 0.51
N THR A 125 -7.67 -4.20 1.36
CA THR A 125 -7.27 -5.41 2.11
C THR A 125 -7.17 -5.14 3.60
N ARG A 126 -8.22 -5.53 4.33
CA ARG A 126 -8.13 -5.88 5.75
C ARG A 126 -7.33 -7.18 5.86
N GLY A 127 -6.01 -7.12 5.67
CA GLY A 127 -5.13 -8.29 5.70
C GLY A 127 -4.02 -8.37 4.63
N GLY A 128 -3.71 -7.28 3.91
CA GLY A 128 -2.53 -7.26 3.03
C GLY A 128 -1.26 -7.41 3.86
N THR A 129 -0.36 -8.30 3.45
CA THR A 129 0.92 -8.54 4.13
C THR A 129 1.73 -7.24 4.16
N PRO A 130 2.20 -6.77 5.34
CA PRO A 130 2.97 -5.54 5.44
C PRO A 130 4.28 -5.67 4.67
N HIS A 131 4.57 -4.71 3.78
CA HIS A 131 5.91 -4.52 3.26
C HIS A 131 6.74 -3.72 4.26
N TRP A 132 7.96 -4.19 4.48
CA TRP A 132 8.86 -3.74 5.52
C TRP A 132 9.72 -2.59 5.01
N ALA A 133 9.51 -1.39 5.55
CA ALA A 133 10.59 -0.42 5.67
C ALA A 133 11.03 -0.44 7.15
N ALA A 134 11.89 -1.39 7.49
CA ALA A 134 12.42 -1.50 8.85
C ALA A 134 13.68 -0.63 8.96
N GLY A 135 13.64 0.40 9.80
CA GLY A 135 14.80 1.22 10.17
C GLY A 135 14.97 1.23 11.69
N THR A 136 16.15 0.84 12.18
CA THR A 136 16.53 1.05 13.58
C THR A 136 17.48 2.24 13.65
N SER A 137 17.14 3.24 14.45
CA SER A 137 17.97 4.42 14.65
C SER A 137 18.38 4.54 16.12
N ARG A 138 19.69 4.69 16.36
CA ARG A 138 20.20 5.03 17.68
C ARG A 138 20.16 6.54 17.82
N TRP A 139 19.44 7.01 18.83
CA TRP A 139 19.34 8.42 19.16
C TRP A 139 20.19 8.68 20.41
N GLY A 140 21.16 9.58 20.28
CA GLY A 140 22.12 9.96 21.32
C GLY A 140 22.18 11.47 21.47
#